data_AF-A0A7X7VBB9-F1
#
_entry.id   AF-A0A7X7VBB9-F1
#
_cell.length_a   1.000
_cell.length_b   1.000
_cell.length_c   1.000
_cell.angle_alpha   90.00
_cell.angle_beta   90.00
_cell.angle_gamma   90.00
#
_symmetry.space_group_name_H-M   'P 1'
#
loop_
_entity.id
_entity.type
_entity.pdbx_description
1 polymer ?
#
loop_
_entity_poly.entity_id
_entity_poly.type
_entity_poly.pdbx_seq_one_letter_code
_entity_poly.pdbx_strand_id
1 'polypeptide(L)'
;MSAPDRRRAGLVGPALLWGSVWGLGEATLGHLLHLARVPGLPGLVMASFAVWAMGRAAARTGSAGAVLLTGAVAASFKLLDLLAPGTDLAAVVHPVQAILLEALAGACWVALERARRNRDVRVPY
;
A
#
# COMPACT_ATOMS: atom_id res chain seq x y z
N MET A 1 -7.32 2.01 32.35
CA MET A 1 -7.60 2.10 30.90
C MET A 1 -6.53 3.00 30.28
N SER A 2 -5.44 2.45 29.75
CA SER A 2 -4.34 3.25 29.17
C SER A 2 -4.79 3.91 27.88
N ALA A 3 -4.65 5.23 27.77
CA ALA A 3 -4.84 5.94 26.52
C ALA A 3 -3.93 5.34 25.44
N PRO A 4 -4.43 5.10 24.21
CA PRO A 4 -3.59 4.56 23.15
C PRO A 4 -2.40 5.49 22.91
N ASP A 5 -1.21 4.89 22.87
CA ASP A 5 0.06 5.57 22.66
C ASP A 5 -0.02 6.44 21.39
N ARG A 6 0.17 7.76 21.52
CA ARG A 6 -0.01 8.75 20.44
C ARG A 6 0.85 8.43 19.22
N ARG A 7 1.96 7.70 19.41
CA ARG A 7 2.78 7.16 18.32
C ARG A 7 2.02 6.16 17.45
N ARG A 8 1.23 5.24 18.02
CA ARG A 8 0.44 4.26 17.25
C ARG A 8 -0.69 4.93 16.49
N ALA A 9 -1.38 5.89 17.12
CA ALA A 9 -2.43 6.67 16.47
C ALA A 9 -1.90 7.47 15.25
N GLY A 10 -0.69 8.03 15.37
CA GLY A 10 -0.02 8.74 14.27
C GLY A 10 0.38 7.85 13.08
N LEU A 11 0.48 6.52 13.28
CA LEU A 11 0.81 5.55 12.23
C LEU A 11 -0.45 5.02 11.52
N VAL A 12 -1.47 4.68 12.31
CA VAL A 12 -2.68 3.99 11.82
C VAL A 12 -3.52 4.90 10.95
N GLY A 13 -3.75 6.15 11.36
CA GLY A 13 -4.59 7.10 10.61
C GLY A 13 -4.13 7.29 9.15
N PRO A 14 -2.87 7.66 8.90
CA PRO A 14 -2.35 7.79 7.53
C PRO A 14 -2.40 6.49 6.73
N ALA A 15 -2.12 5.34 7.36
CA ALA A 15 -2.16 4.04 6.69
C ALA A 15 -3.57 3.65 6.26
N LEU A 16 -4.58 3.87 7.13
CA LEU A 16 -5.98 3.65 6.79
C LEU A 16 -6.42 4.59 5.65
N LEU A 17 -6.13 5.88 5.76
CA LEU A 17 -6.52 6.86 4.75
C LEU A 17 -5.94 6.52 3.37
N TRP A 18 -4.61 6.37 3.29
CA TRP A 18 -3.94 6.13 2.00
C TRP A 18 -4.18 4.70 1.49
N GLY A 19 -4.38 3.74 2.39
CA GLY A 19 -4.74 2.38 2.03
C GLY A 19 -6.14 2.30 1.44
N SER A 20 -7.11 3.02 2.00
CA SER A 20 -8.44 3.13 1.42
C SER A 20 -8.44 3.86 0.08
N VAL A 21 -7.64 4.93 -0.08
CA VAL A 21 -7.48 5.61 -1.38
C VAL A 21 -6.93 4.65 -2.43
N TRP A 22 -5.90 3.87 -2.08
CA TRP A 22 -5.35 2.88 -2.99
C TRP A 22 -6.37 1.77 -3.31
N GLY A 23 -6.99 1.17 -2.28
CA GLY A 23 -7.98 0.11 -2.43
C GLY A 23 -9.20 0.52 -3.27
N LEU A 24 -9.72 1.73 -3.06
CA LEU A 24 -10.80 2.28 -3.90
C LEU A 24 -10.34 2.52 -5.33
N GLY A 25 -9.11 2.99 -5.54
CA GLY A 25 -8.53 3.11 -6.87
C GLY A 25 -8.40 1.76 -7.57
N GLU A 26 -8.00 0.70 -6.87
CA GLU A 26 -7.95 -0.65 -7.43
C GLU A 26 -9.34 -1.19 -7.84
N ALA A 27 -10.34 -0.98 -6.98
CA ALA A 27 -11.70 -1.41 -7.24
C ALA A 27 -12.37 -0.62 -8.39
N THR A 28 -11.99 0.66 -8.58
CA THR A 28 -12.60 1.54 -9.58
C THR A 28 -11.71 1.71 -10.82
N LEU A 29 -10.63 2.46 -10.70
CA LEU A 29 -9.68 2.73 -11.78
C LEU A 29 -9.06 1.43 -12.31
N GLY A 30 -8.64 0.52 -11.44
CA GLY A 30 -8.12 -0.79 -11.84
C GLY A 30 -9.13 -1.58 -12.68
N HIS A 31 -10.39 -1.59 -12.26
CA HIS A 31 -11.48 -2.21 -13.03
C HIS A 31 -11.67 -1.54 -14.40
N LEU A 32 -11.73 -0.21 -14.47
CA LEU A 32 -11.85 0.54 -15.73
C LEU A 32 -10.67 0.28 -16.68
N LEU A 33 -9.45 0.18 -16.15
CA LEU A 33 -8.25 -0.13 -16.95
C LEU A 33 -8.29 -1.56 -17.50
N HIS A 34 -8.83 -2.52 -16.73
CA HIS A 34 -9.05 -3.88 -17.23
C HIS A 34 -10.08 -3.91 -18.38
N LEU A 35 -11.11 -3.07 -18.33
CA LEU A 35 -12.08 -2.94 -19.43
C LEU A 35 -11.46 -2.42 -20.73
N ALA A 36 -10.39 -1.63 -20.65
CA ALA A 36 -9.69 -1.14 -21.84
C ALA A 36 -8.96 -2.25 -22.62
N ARG A 37 -8.77 -3.45 -22.03
CA ARG A 37 -8.14 -4.63 -22.64
C ARG A 37 -6.74 -4.38 -23.22
N VAL A 38 -6.03 -3.37 -22.74
CA VAL A 38 -4.64 -3.10 -23.12
C VAL A 38 -3.71 -3.92 -22.22
N PRO A 39 -2.92 -4.86 -22.77
CA PRO A 39 -2.02 -5.68 -21.96
C PRO A 39 -1.00 -4.81 -21.20
N GLY A 40 -0.82 -5.10 -19.90
CA GLY A 40 0.17 -4.42 -19.05
C GLY A 40 -0.19 -3.00 -18.59
N LEU A 41 -1.16 -2.34 -19.22
CA LEU A 41 -1.60 -0.98 -18.84
C LEU A 41 -2.14 -0.90 -17.40
N PRO A 42 -2.99 -1.84 -16.92
CA PRO A 42 -3.48 -1.79 -15.55
C PRO A 42 -2.33 -1.85 -14.54
N GLY A 43 -1.39 -2.78 -14.73
CA GLY A 43 -0.24 -2.93 -13.84
C GLY A 43 0.65 -1.69 -13.80
N LEU A 44 0.95 -1.08 -14.96
CA LEU A 44 1.78 0.12 -15.03
C LEU A 44 1.18 1.30 -14.24
N VAL A 45 -0.11 1.54 -14.43
CA VAL A 45 -0.82 2.66 -13.78
C VAL A 45 -1.02 2.37 -12.30
N MET A 46 -1.49 1.16 -11.96
CA MET A 46 -1.80 0.80 -10.57
C MET A 46 -0.56 0.68 -9.70
N ALA A 47 0.55 0.14 -10.21
CA ALA A 47 1.82 0.11 -9.46
C ALA A 47 2.36 1.52 -9.19
N SER A 48 2.24 2.45 -10.15
CA SER A 48 2.62 3.85 -9.95
C SER A 48 1.75 4.52 -8.90
N PHE A 49 0.45 4.24 -8.92
CA PHE A 49 -0.51 4.74 -7.94
C PHE A 49 -0.26 4.17 -6.54
N ALA A 50 0.10 2.89 -6.45
CA ALA A 50 0.51 2.23 -5.21
C ALA A 50 1.74 2.90 -4.58
N VAL A 51 2.79 3.12 -5.37
CA VAL A 51 4.00 3.82 -4.92
C VAL A 51 3.67 5.23 -4.42
N TRP A 52 2.79 5.95 -5.10
CA TRP A 52 2.33 7.26 -4.64
C TRP A 52 1.61 7.17 -3.28
N ALA A 53 0.63 6.27 -3.13
CA ALA A 53 -0.13 6.12 -1.88
C ALA A 53 0.79 5.72 -0.70
N MET A 54 1.68 4.74 -0.92
CA MET A 54 2.68 4.33 0.05
C MET A 54 3.64 5.47 0.41
N GLY A 55 4.10 6.23 -0.59
CA GLY A 55 4.96 7.39 -0.40
C GLY A 55 4.29 8.46 0.46
N ARG A 56 2.98 8.68 0.32
CA ARG A 56 2.21 9.59 1.18
C ARG A 56 2.11 9.08 2.62
N ALA A 57 1.85 7.79 2.82
CA ALA A 57 1.84 7.18 4.15
C ALA A 57 3.23 7.27 4.81
N ALA A 58 4.29 6.96 4.04
CA ALA A 58 5.68 7.06 4.48
C ALA A 58 6.07 8.51 4.81
N ALA A 59 5.71 9.50 3.99
CA ALA A 59 6.05 10.90 4.24
C ALA A 59 5.44 11.45 5.55
N ARG A 60 4.26 10.94 5.95
CA ARG A 60 3.57 11.39 7.16
C ARG A 60 4.03 10.69 8.43
N THR A 61 4.54 9.48 8.31
CA THR A 61 4.85 8.61 9.47
C THR A 61 6.34 8.26 9.59
N GLY A 62 7.06 8.42 8.49
CA GLY A 62 8.35 7.81 8.18
C GLY A 62 8.36 6.27 8.20
N SER A 63 7.26 5.59 8.53
CA SER A 63 7.30 4.22 9.07
C SER A 63 7.09 3.15 8.01
N ALA A 64 8.01 2.19 7.93
CA ALA A 64 7.85 0.98 7.11
C ALA A 64 6.59 0.19 7.49
N GLY A 65 6.26 0.11 8.79
CA GLY A 65 5.04 -0.57 9.24
C GLY A 65 3.75 0.13 8.79
N ALA A 66 3.75 1.46 8.67
CA ALA A 66 2.60 2.18 8.12
C ALA A 66 2.45 1.93 6.61
N VAL A 67 3.55 1.77 5.88
CA VAL A 67 3.53 1.38 4.46
C VAL A 67 2.96 -0.03 4.28
N LEU A 68 3.41 -1.01 5.06
CA LEU A 68 2.82 -2.36 5.03
C LEU A 68 1.32 -2.34 5.32
N LEU A 69 0.90 -1.61 6.35
CA LEU A 69 -0.52 -1.51 6.72
C LEU A 69 -1.34 -0.83 5.61
N THR A 70 -0.77 0.15 4.91
CA THR A 70 -1.42 0.80 3.75
C THR A 70 -1.78 -0.23 2.68
N GLY A 71 -0.84 -1.12 2.34
CA GLY A 71 -1.10 -2.21 1.40
C GLY A 71 -2.07 -3.26 1.91
N ALA A 72 -2.00 -3.63 3.19
CA ALA A 72 -2.97 -4.57 3.78
C ALA A 72 -4.40 -4.02 3.74
N VAL A 73 -4.58 -2.72 3.96
CA VAL A 73 -5.88 -2.05 3.80
C VAL A 73 -6.30 -2.05 2.33
N ALA A 74 -5.40 -1.73 1.38
CA ALA A 74 -5.76 -1.77 -0.04
C ALA A 74 -6.16 -3.19 -0.51
N ALA A 75 -5.43 -4.21 -0.05
CA ALA A 75 -5.72 -5.61 -0.36
C ALA A 75 -7.07 -6.07 0.20
N SER A 76 -7.48 -5.58 1.38
CA SER A 76 -8.79 -5.92 1.93
C SER A 76 -9.95 -5.37 1.10
N PHE A 77 -9.79 -4.19 0.49
CA PHE A 77 -10.76 -3.66 -0.48
C PHE A 77 -10.83 -4.56 -1.71
N LYS A 78 -9.68 -5.01 -2.23
CA LYS A 78 -9.66 -5.90 -3.40
C LYS A 78 -10.33 -7.26 -3.13
N LEU A 79 -10.23 -7.77 -1.90
CA LEU A 79 -10.94 -8.98 -1.49
C LEU A 79 -12.46 -8.83 -1.47
N LEU A 80 -13.00 -7.61 -1.40
CA LEU A 80 -14.44 -7.38 -1.49
C LEU A 80 -15.01 -7.76 -2.87
N ASP A 81 -14.17 -7.80 -3.91
CA ASP A 81 -14.58 -8.25 -5.26
C ASP A 81 -15.06 -9.71 -5.26
N LEU A 82 -14.67 -10.52 -4.26
CA LEU A 82 -15.19 -11.89 -4.08
C LEU A 82 -16.69 -11.92 -3.73
N LEU A 83 -17.25 -10.81 -3.26
CA LEU A 83 -18.69 -10.68 -3.00
C LEU A 83 -19.47 -10.35 -4.27
N ALA A 84 -18.80 -9.96 -5.36
CA ALA A 84 -19.46 -9.70 -6.63
C ALA A 84 -19.78 -11.03 -7.35
N PRO A 85 -21.00 -11.19 -7.89
CA PRO A 85 -21.40 -12.41 -8.58
C PRO A 85 -20.60 -12.61 -9.87
N GLY A 86 -20.10 -13.84 -10.07
CA GLY A 86 -19.35 -14.21 -11.28
C GLY A 86 -17.86 -13.87 -11.26
N THR A 87 -17.32 -13.42 -10.12
CA THR A 87 -15.89 -13.13 -9.98
C THR A 87 -15.04 -14.40 -10.00
N ASP A 88 -14.03 -14.42 -10.87
CA ASP A 88 -12.98 -15.44 -10.87
C ASP A 88 -12.02 -15.20 -9.69
N LEU A 89 -11.75 -16.26 -8.92
CA LEU A 89 -10.79 -16.24 -7.80
C LEU A 89 -9.40 -15.78 -8.26
N ALA A 90 -8.93 -16.21 -9.44
CA ALA A 90 -7.62 -15.81 -9.93
C ALA A 90 -7.55 -14.31 -10.25
N ALA A 91 -8.67 -13.74 -10.73
CA ALA A 91 -8.79 -12.31 -11.01
C ALA A 91 -8.75 -11.43 -9.74
N VAL A 92 -8.95 -12.02 -8.55
CA VAL A 92 -8.79 -11.33 -7.25
C VAL A 92 -7.46 -11.65 -6.59
N VAL A 93 -7.04 -12.91 -6.59
CA VAL A 93 -5.83 -13.37 -5.90
C VAL A 93 -4.58 -12.75 -6.49
N HIS A 94 -4.45 -12.66 -7.82
CA HIS A 94 -3.24 -12.08 -8.43
C HIS A 94 -3.07 -10.60 -8.08
N PRO A 95 -4.09 -9.72 -8.20
CA PRO A 95 -3.98 -8.34 -7.72
C PRO A 95 -3.69 -8.24 -6.22
N VAL A 96 -4.35 -9.05 -5.38
CA VAL A 96 -4.09 -9.05 -3.93
C VAL A 96 -2.62 -9.39 -3.62
N GLN A 97 -2.06 -10.40 -4.28
CA GLN A 97 -0.66 -10.75 -4.15
C GLN A 97 0.26 -9.60 -4.59
N ALA A 98 -0.04 -8.97 -5.73
CA ALA A 98 0.72 -7.82 -6.22
C ALA A 98 0.70 -6.66 -5.22
N ILE A 99 -0.47 -6.27 -4.71
CA ILE A 99 -0.62 -5.21 -3.70
C ILE A 99 0.23 -5.49 -2.46
N LEU A 100 0.18 -6.72 -1.94
CA LEU A 100 0.93 -7.10 -0.75
C LEU A 100 2.45 -7.12 -1.00
N LEU A 101 2.90 -7.57 -2.17
CA LEU A 101 4.31 -7.57 -2.56
C LEU A 101 4.85 -6.16 -2.80
N GLU A 102 4.06 -5.29 -3.43
CA GLU A 102 4.40 -3.86 -3.61
C GLU A 102 4.51 -3.15 -2.25
N ALA A 103 3.58 -3.42 -1.34
CA ALA A 103 3.62 -2.90 0.02
C ALA A 103 4.85 -3.37 0.79
N LEU A 104 5.20 -4.65 0.64
CA LEU A 104 6.43 -5.21 1.22
C LEU A 104 7.67 -4.54 0.65
N ALA A 105 7.75 -4.37 -0.67
CA ALA A 105 8.86 -3.70 -1.32
C ALA A 105 9.00 -2.23 -0.85
N GLY A 106 7.90 -1.48 -0.80
CA GLY A 106 7.88 -0.11 -0.29
C GLY A 106 8.29 -0.01 1.18
N ALA A 107 7.86 -0.95 2.01
CA ALA A 107 8.25 -1.01 3.42
C ALA A 107 9.73 -1.33 3.61
N CYS A 108 10.26 -2.31 2.85
CA CYS A 108 11.68 -2.63 2.82
C CYS A 108 12.53 -1.42 2.40
N TRP A 109 12.08 -0.68 1.39
CA TRP A 109 12.74 0.55 0.94
C TRP A 109 12.82 1.59 2.07
N VAL A 110 11.69 1.89 2.71
CA VAL A 110 11.64 2.86 3.82
C VAL A 110 12.48 2.41 5.01
N ALA A 111 12.49 1.11 5.32
CA ALA A 111 13.32 0.55 6.38
C ALA A 111 14.82 0.69 6.07
N LEU A 112 15.23 0.42 4.84
CA LEU A 112 16.61 0.56 4.39
C LEU A 112 17.08 2.02 4.42
N GLU A 113 16.26 2.95 3.93
CA GLU A 113 16.56 4.38 3.95
C GLU A 113 16.73 4.92 5.37
N ARG A 114 15.88 4.48 6.31
CA ARG A 114 16.05 4.79 7.74
C ARG A 114 17.36 4.25 8.31
N ALA A 115 17.69 3.01 7.98
CA ALA A 115 18.93 2.38 8.45
C ALA A 115 20.17 3.11 7.90
N ARG A 116 20.16 3.52 6.63
CA ARG A 116 21.24 4.31 6.00
C ARG A 116 21.44 5.64 6.71
N ARG A 117 20.38 6.45 6.86
CA ARG A 117 20.45 7.74 7.56
C ARG A 117 20.98 7.63 8.98
N ASN A 118 20.60 6.58 9.72
CA ASN A 118 21.07 6.38 11.09
C ASN A 118 22.55 5.97 11.16
N ARG A 119 23.12 5.37 10.10
CA ARG A 119 24.57 5.11 10.03
C ARG A 119 25.34 6.39 9.77
N ASP A 120 24.89 7.23 8.85
CA ASP A 120 25.57 8.49 8.52
C ASP A 120 25.64 9.44 9.72
N VAL A 121 24.58 9.52 10.54
CA VAL A 121 24.55 10.32 11.77
C VAL A 121 25.50 9.81 12.84
N ARG A 122 25.87 8.52 12.82
CA ARG A 122 26.73 7.88 13.83
C ARG A 122 28.22 7.94 13.53
N VAL A 123 28.64 8.59 12.43
CA VAL A 123 30.06 8.82 12.13
C VAL A 123 30.44 10.30 12.32
N PRO A 124 30.44 10.85 13.54
CA PRO A 124 31.22 12.04 13.83
C PRO A 124 32.68 11.64 14.11
N TYR A 125 33.61 12.25 13.38
CA TYR A 125 35.05 12.18 13.66
C TYR A 125 35.38 12.71 15.06
#